data_AF-A0A811PJJ2-F1
#
_entry.id   AF-A0A811PJJ2-F1
#
_cell.length_a   1.000
_cell.length_b   1.000
_cell.length_c   1.000
_cell.angle_alpha   90.00
_cell.angle_beta   90.00
_cell.angle_gamma   90.00
#
_symmetry.space_group_name_H-M   'P 1'
#
loop_
_entity.id
_entity.type
_entity.pdbx_description
1 polymer ?
#
loop_
_entity_poly.entity_id
_entity_poly.type
_entity_poly.pdbx_seq_one_letter_code
_entity_poly.pdbx_strand_id
1 'polypeptide(L)'
;MDQPKVALQQIIRSLHSVHGILENIFDMVSDGKADRICERFHLDPNDGLKFLASEAKNIHHLATEIKSNLSGRIEMQRKDISRMESKVSSLMKENQEIRNMLKVAITEKEAAENSIHTLKGDKEQGRSSILQIAEKGLHKVGFGFIMEVISAEPASQEPSTSGSTVTSNRTENEHEHISLASIVENTMKTLHSEISDLRQAFEESRSDSYHFQLLATEWAQKICKYESHIKELEERESFLVHRVEDLTLETKAVGQEATRWKEACQLEVEAGKSAIKELNQEITLLKEELGRVKTDLEAANSKIQLKEKLAASAMAAQAAADACLKLADRRSAGLQQRIEELTRQIEQEDAHGRQEIGSTHRRLRYTCWPWQRLRVISSSSRARTWFVDQNGRLLPSTEALLQTRI
;
A
#
# COMPACT_ATOMS: atom_id res chain seq x y z
N MET A 1 8.93 -42.81 13.63
CA MET A 1 9.52 -42.85 12.27
C MET A 1 8.63 -42.03 11.32
N ASP A 2 8.08 -40.88 11.76
CA ASP A 2 6.85 -40.32 11.17
C ASP A 2 6.99 -38.89 10.61
N GLN A 3 8.17 -38.28 10.73
CA GLN A 3 8.47 -36.95 10.20
C GLN A 3 8.10 -36.75 8.71
N PRO A 4 8.36 -37.68 7.76
CA PRO A 4 8.06 -37.43 6.35
C PRO A 4 6.55 -37.39 6.05
N LYS A 5 5.72 -38.15 6.80
CA LYS A 5 4.26 -38.13 6.63
C LYS A 5 3.64 -36.83 7.14
N VAL A 6 4.14 -36.32 8.27
CA VAL A 6 3.69 -35.05 8.85
C VAL A 6 4.03 -33.88 7.91
N ALA A 7 5.23 -33.87 7.34
CA ALA A 7 5.63 -32.85 6.36
C ALA A 7 4.75 -32.87 5.10
N LEU A 8 4.46 -34.06 4.55
CA LEU A 8 3.58 -34.25 3.39
C LEU A 8 2.16 -33.72 3.64
N GLN A 9 1.58 -34.02 4.80
CA GLN A 9 0.25 -33.50 5.16
C GLN A 9 0.22 -31.98 5.29
N GLN A 10 1.29 -31.38 5.81
CA GLN A 10 1.39 -29.92 5.91
C GLN A 10 1.43 -29.28 4.51
N ILE A 11 2.20 -29.84 3.59
CA ILE A 11 2.30 -29.37 2.21
C ILE A 11 0.94 -29.48 1.49
N ILE A 12 0.21 -30.59 1.67
CA ILE A 12 -1.12 -30.78 1.09
C ILE A 12 -2.12 -29.73 1.60
N ARG A 13 -2.10 -29.42 2.91
CA ARG A 13 -2.97 -28.37 3.49
C ARG A 13 -2.64 -27.00 2.92
N SER A 14 -1.35 -26.67 2.78
CA SER A 14 -0.92 -25.41 2.18
C SER A 14 -1.35 -25.29 0.71
N LEU A 15 -1.22 -26.36 -0.08
CA LEU A 15 -1.66 -26.37 -1.48
C LEU A 15 -3.18 -26.19 -1.61
N HIS A 16 -3.97 -26.89 -0.80
CA HIS A 16 -5.43 -26.70 -0.78
C HIS A 16 -5.83 -25.27 -0.41
N SER A 17 -5.14 -24.66 0.55
CA SER A 17 -5.38 -23.25 0.92
C SER A 17 -5.08 -22.32 -0.25
N VAL A 18 -3.95 -22.51 -0.94
CA VAL A 18 -3.57 -21.71 -2.12
C VAL A 18 -4.56 -21.92 -3.26
N HIS A 19 -5.00 -23.15 -3.51
CA HIS A 19 -6.01 -23.47 -4.51
C HIS A 19 -7.33 -22.74 -4.21
N GLY A 20 -7.83 -22.80 -2.96
CA GLY A 20 -9.06 -22.11 -2.57
C GLY A 20 -8.97 -20.57 -2.65
N ILE A 21 -7.79 -20.00 -2.36
CA ILE A 21 -7.56 -18.56 -2.55
C ILE A 21 -7.61 -18.20 -4.05
N LEU A 22 -6.97 -19.00 -4.90
CA LEU A 22 -6.96 -18.78 -6.34
C LEU A 22 -8.36 -18.95 -6.95
N GLU A 23 -9.13 -19.94 -6.51
CA GLU A 23 -10.54 -20.11 -6.92
C GLU A 23 -11.38 -18.88 -6.57
N ASN A 24 -11.26 -18.36 -5.34
CA ASN A 24 -11.98 -17.15 -4.93
C ASN A 24 -11.58 -15.93 -5.79
N ILE A 25 -10.29 -15.80 -6.13
CA ILE A 25 -9.80 -14.71 -7.00
C ILE A 25 -10.34 -14.90 -8.42
N PHE A 26 -10.37 -16.13 -8.92
CA PHE A 26 -10.92 -16.43 -10.24
C PHE A 26 -12.40 -16.08 -10.33
N ASP A 27 -13.20 -16.41 -9.31
CA ASP A 27 -14.63 -16.08 -9.24
C ASP A 27 -14.88 -14.56 -9.18
N MET A 28 -14.00 -13.79 -8.55
CA MET A 28 -14.08 -12.31 -8.56
C MET A 28 -13.67 -11.70 -9.91
N VAL A 29 -12.79 -12.37 -10.65
CA VAL A 29 -12.24 -11.86 -11.92
C VAL A 29 -13.12 -12.27 -13.12
N SER A 30 -13.78 -13.42 -13.06
CA SER A 30 -14.71 -13.90 -14.07
C SER A 30 -16.11 -13.32 -13.83
N ASP A 31 -16.62 -12.52 -14.78
CA ASP A 31 -17.96 -11.90 -14.71
C ASP A 31 -19.11 -12.93 -14.88
N GLY A 32 -19.16 -13.95 -14.03
CA GLY A 32 -20.27 -14.90 -13.89
C GLY A 32 -20.44 -15.91 -15.04
N LYS A 33 -19.49 -16.02 -15.97
CA LYS A 33 -19.52 -16.97 -17.09
C LYS A 33 -18.17 -17.65 -17.30
N ALA A 34 -17.84 -18.61 -16.47
CA ALA A 34 -16.85 -19.61 -16.81
C ALA A 34 -17.41 -20.99 -16.46
N ASP A 35 -17.60 -21.82 -17.48
CA ASP A 35 -17.84 -23.24 -17.28
C ASP A 35 -16.63 -23.80 -16.53
N ARG A 36 -16.90 -24.44 -15.39
CA ARG A 36 -15.88 -25.06 -14.54
C ARG A 36 -15.17 -26.17 -15.30
N ILE A 37 -14.05 -25.85 -15.95
CA ILE A 37 -13.07 -26.85 -16.35
C ILE A 37 -12.11 -27.07 -15.18
N CYS A 38 -12.65 -27.44 -14.02
CA CYS A 38 -11.86 -28.04 -12.97
C CYS A 38 -12.48 -29.42 -12.73
N GLU A 39 -12.06 -30.38 -13.55
CA GLU A 39 -12.26 -31.80 -13.26
C GLU A 39 -11.58 -32.06 -11.92
N ARG A 40 -12.39 -32.05 -10.86
CA ARG A 40 -11.97 -32.36 -9.50
C ARG A 40 -11.53 -33.82 -9.51
N PHE A 41 -10.25 -34.07 -9.77
CA PHE A 41 -9.69 -35.42 -9.65
C PHE A 41 -9.83 -35.83 -8.19
N HIS A 42 -10.90 -36.56 -7.87
CA HIS A 42 -11.10 -37.29 -6.62
C HIS A 42 -10.08 -38.44 -6.59
N LEU A 43 -8.81 -38.11 -6.43
CA LEU A 43 -7.75 -39.07 -6.20
C LEU A 43 -7.64 -39.31 -4.70
N ASP A 44 -7.61 -40.60 -4.33
CA ASP A 44 -7.43 -41.08 -2.97
C ASP A 44 -6.15 -40.45 -2.37
N PRO A 45 -6.23 -39.73 -1.22
CA PRO A 45 -5.09 -39.13 -0.55
C PRO A 45 -3.95 -40.11 -0.21
N ASN A 46 -4.17 -41.42 -0.32
CA ASN A 46 -3.17 -42.46 -0.08
C ASN A 46 -1.98 -42.43 -1.06
N ASP A 47 -2.13 -41.92 -2.28
CA ASP A 47 -1.06 -41.90 -3.30
C ASP A 47 -0.37 -40.51 -3.36
N GLY A 48 -0.01 -39.98 -2.18
CA GLY A 48 0.22 -38.54 -1.91
C GLY A 48 1.17 -37.78 -2.84
N LEU A 49 2.09 -38.45 -3.54
CA LEU A 49 3.01 -37.82 -4.49
C LEU A 49 2.34 -37.52 -5.84
N LYS A 50 1.43 -38.38 -6.32
CA LYS A 50 0.66 -38.15 -7.55
C LYS A 50 -0.41 -37.09 -7.34
N PHE A 51 -1.05 -37.11 -6.17
CA PHE A 51 -2.01 -36.08 -5.76
C PHE A 51 -1.36 -34.69 -5.73
N LEU A 52 -0.18 -34.56 -5.12
CA LEU A 52 0.57 -33.29 -5.11
C LEU A 52 0.89 -32.79 -6.52
N ALA A 53 1.29 -33.70 -7.42
CA ALA A 53 1.62 -33.35 -8.79
C ALA A 53 0.40 -32.90 -9.61
N SER A 54 -0.78 -33.50 -9.40
CA SER A 54 -2.03 -33.07 -10.04
C SER A 54 -2.53 -31.74 -9.46
N GLU A 55 -2.51 -31.59 -8.13
CA GLU A 55 -2.95 -30.37 -7.46
C GLU A 55 -2.09 -29.17 -7.84
N ALA A 56 -0.77 -29.35 -7.90
CA ALA A 56 0.15 -28.30 -8.34
C ALA A 56 -0.08 -27.90 -9.81
N LYS A 57 -0.44 -28.85 -10.69
CA LYS A 57 -0.81 -28.55 -12.09
C LYS A 57 -2.12 -27.76 -12.17
N ASN A 58 -3.12 -28.11 -11.37
CA ASN A 58 -4.40 -27.40 -11.32
C ASN A 58 -4.20 -25.96 -10.84
N ILE A 59 -3.46 -25.77 -9.75
CA ILE A 59 -3.07 -24.45 -9.23
C ILE A 59 -2.33 -23.64 -10.29
N HIS A 60 -1.39 -24.25 -11.01
CA HIS A 60 -0.67 -23.57 -12.09
C HIS A 60 -1.62 -23.13 -13.21
N HIS A 61 -2.54 -24.00 -13.64
CA HIS A 61 -3.50 -23.68 -14.69
C HIS A 61 -4.44 -22.53 -14.27
N LEU A 62 -5.03 -22.61 -13.07
CA LEU A 62 -5.84 -21.55 -12.47
C LEU A 62 -5.06 -20.23 -12.40
N ALA A 63 -3.81 -20.25 -11.93
CA ALA A 63 -2.99 -19.06 -11.86
C ALA A 63 -2.69 -18.46 -13.24
N THR A 64 -2.46 -19.28 -14.27
CA THR A 64 -2.25 -18.80 -15.64
C THR A 64 -3.50 -18.14 -16.24
N GLU A 65 -4.68 -18.70 -15.96
CA GLU A 65 -5.95 -18.19 -16.47
C GLU A 65 -6.37 -16.89 -15.76
N ILE A 66 -6.22 -16.83 -14.43
CA ILE A 66 -6.39 -15.59 -13.66
C ILE A 66 -5.49 -14.50 -14.21
N LYS A 67 -4.22 -14.82 -14.50
CA LYS A 67 -3.26 -13.87 -15.05
C LYS A 67 -3.68 -13.35 -16.42
N SER A 68 -4.16 -14.21 -17.33
CA SER A 68 -4.61 -13.76 -18.66
C SER A 68 -5.86 -12.90 -18.57
N ASN A 69 -6.83 -13.27 -17.73
CA ASN A 69 -8.08 -12.52 -17.57
C ASN A 69 -7.83 -11.15 -16.93
N LEU A 70 -7.01 -11.09 -15.88
CA LEU A 70 -6.62 -9.84 -15.23
C LEU A 70 -5.86 -8.94 -16.20
N SER A 71 -4.91 -9.48 -16.98
CA SER A 71 -4.18 -8.71 -18.00
C SER A 71 -5.13 -8.14 -19.06
N GLY A 72 -6.13 -8.90 -19.50
CA GLY A 72 -7.13 -8.43 -20.46
C GLY A 72 -7.98 -7.29 -19.89
N ARG A 73 -8.44 -7.42 -18.64
CA ARG A 73 -9.24 -6.40 -17.95
C ARG A 73 -8.47 -5.10 -17.73
N ILE A 74 -7.21 -5.19 -17.28
CA ILE A 74 -6.33 -4.02 -17.10
C ILE A 74 -6.11 -3.30 -18.44
N GLU A 75 -5.90 -4.04 -19.52
CA GLU A 75 -5.69 -3.44 -20.85
C GLU A 75 -6.96 -2.78 -21.39
N MET A 76 -8.14 -3.36 -21.15
CA MET A 76 -9.42 -2.73 -21.49
C MET A 76 -9.64 -1.44 -20.71
N GLN A 77 -9.40 -1.47 -19.39
CA GLN A 77 -9.49 -0.29 -18.53
C GLN A 77 -8.53 0.82 -18.98
N ARG A 78 -7.29 0.47 -19.37
CA ARG A 78 -6.32 1.42 -19.91
C ARG A 78 -6.82 2.08 -21.20
N LYS A 79 -7.38 1.30 -22.13
CA LYS A 79 -7.95 1.83 -23.38
C LYS A 79 -9.10 2.79 -23.12
N ASP A 80 -9.97 2.48 -22.16
CA ASP A 80 -11.09 3.35 -21.78
C ASP A 80 -10.61 4.65 -21.13
N ILE A 81 -9.60 4.59 -20.26
CA ILE A 81 -8.96 5.78 -19.68
C ILE A 81 -8.40 6.66 -20.80
N SER A 82 -7.57 6.11 -21.70
CA SER A 82 -6.99 6.89 -22.81
C SER A 82 -8.04 7.49 -23.74
N ARG A 83 -9.14 6.76 -24.01
CA ARG A 83 -10.28 7.27 -24.77
C ARG A 83 -10.97 8.44 -24.05
N MET A 84 -11.12 8.35 -22.74
CA MET A 84 -11.75 9.40 -21.93
C MET A 84 -10.84 10.63 -21.81
N GLU A 85 -9.53 10.45 -21.64
CA GLU A 85 -8.53 11.52 -21.66
C GLU A 85 -8.49 12.26 -23.00
N SER A 86 -8.59 11.53 -24.11
CA SER A 86 -8.69 12.13 -25.45
C SER A 86 -9.94 13.01 -25.57
N LYS A 87 -11.10 12.53 -25.09
CA LYS A 87 -12.35 13.32 -25.06
C LYS A 87 -12.23 14.56 -24.18
N VAL A 88 -11.67 14.44 -22.98
CA VAL A 88 -11.44 15.58 -22.08
C VAL A 88 -10.53 16.61 -22.73
N SER A 89 -9.45 16.16 -23.39
CA SER A 89 -8.54 17.05 -24.11
C SER A 89 -9.23 17.78 -25.26
N SER A 90 -10.11 17.10 -26.00
CA SER A 90 -10.93 17.71 -27.06
C SER A 90 -11.88 18.76 -26.48
N LEU A 91 -12.61 18.44 -25.41
CA LEU A 91 -13.53 19.36 -24.75
C LEU A 91 -12.82 20.56 -24.12
N MET A 92 -11.59 20.39 -23.62
CA MET A 92 -10.79 21.51 -23.13
C MET A 92 -10.39 22.47 -24.25
N LYS A 93 -10.03 21.94 -25.43
CA LYS A 93 -9.73 22.76 -26.63
C LYS A 93 -10.96 23.52 -27.10
N GLU A 94 -12.10 22.84 -27.22
CA GLU A 94 -13.37 23.47 -27.60
C GLU A 94 -13.78 24.57 -26.61
N ASN A 95 -13.68 24.31 -25.30
CA ASN A 95 -13.92 25.35 -24.28
C ASN A 95 -12.96 26.54 -24.43
N GLN A 96 -11.70 26.30 -24.81
CA GLN A 96 -10.76 27.38 -25.07
C GLN A 96 -11.13 28.19 -26.32
N GLU A 97 -11.60 27.53 -27.37
CA GLU A 97 -12.10 28.17 -28.59
C GLU A 97 -13.35 29.00 -28.31
N ILE A 98 -14.31 28.47 -27.56
CA ILE A 98 -15.51 29.21 -27.10
C ILE A 98 -15.09 30.44 -26.29
N ARG A 99 -14.15 30.30 -25.35
CA ARG A 99 -13.62 31.44 -24.58
C ARG A 99 -12.99 32.50 -25.49
N ASN A 100 -12.25 32.10 -26.52
CA ASN A 100 -11.66 33.03 -27.48
C ASN A 100 -12.73 33.72 -28.33
N MET A 101 -13.75 32.99 -28.82
CA MET A 101 -14.87 33.56 -29.56
C MET A 101 -15.65 34.57 -28.71
N LEU A 102 -15.92 34.26 -27.45
CA LEU A 102 -16.59 35.18 -26.52
C LEU A 102 -15.78 36.46 -26.31
N LYS A 103 -14.45 36.37 -26.18
CA LYS A 103 -13.59 37.56 -26.10
C LYS A 103 -13.71 38.41 -27.36
N VAL A 104 -13.66 37.80 -28.54
CA VAL A 104 -13.81 38.53 -29.82
C VAL A 104 -15.18 39.19 -29.88
N ALA A 105 -16.25 38.48 -29.58
CA ALA A 105 -17.62 39.01 -29.59
C ALA A 105 -17.80 40.17 -28.60
N ILE A 106 -17.19 40.10 -27.41
CA ILE A 106 -17.18 41.20 -26.44
C ILE A 106 -16.44 42.42 -27.02
N THR A 107 -15.24 42.23 -27.59
CA THR A 107 -14.49 43.35 -28.18
C THR A 107 -15.19 43.98 -29.37
N GLU A 108 -15.89 43.19 -30.19
CA GLU A 108 -16.68 43.68 -31.33
C GLU A 108 -17.93 44.43 -30.85
N LYS A 109 -18.60 43.92 -29.82
CA LYS A 109 -19.71 44.61 -29.14
C LYS A 109 -19.24 45.97 -28.59
N GLU A 110 -18.12 46.02 -27.88
CA GLU A 110 -17.56 47.25 -27.34
C GLU A 110 -17.19 48.24 -28.46
N ALA A 111 -16.61 47.77 -29.57
CA ALA A 111 -16.32 48.60 -30.73
C ALA A 111 -17.60 49.16 -31.38
N ALA A 112 -18.66 48.35 -31.51
CA ALA A 112 -19.96 48.77 -32.02
C ALA A 112 -20.64 49.79 -31.07
N GLU A 113 -20.63 49.55 -29.76
CA GLU A 113 -21.16 50.49 -28.77
C GLU A 113 -20.42 51.83 -28.80
N ASN A 114 -19.08 51.81 -28.93
CA ASN A 114 -18.29 53.02 -29.10
C ASN A 114 -18.62 53.76 -30.42
N SER A 115 -18.88 53.04 -31.51
CA SER A 115 -19.35 53.63 -32.79
C SER A 115 -20.75 54.24 -32.66
N ILE A 116 -21.64 53.65 -31.86
CA ILE A 116 -22.98 54.19 -31.60
C ILE A 116 -22.87 55.43 -30.70
N HIS A 117 -21.99 55.42 -29.70
CA HIS A 117 -21.77 56.56 -28.81
C HIS A 117 -21.25 57.78 -29.58
N THR A 118 -20.31 57.59 -30.51
CA THR A 118 -19.82 58.66 -31.40
C THR A 118 -20.92 59.21 -32.31
N LEU A 119 -21.75 58.34 -32.91
CA LEU A 119 -22.93 58.76 -33.69
C LEU A 119 -24.02 59.45 -32.84
N LYS A 120 -24.12 59.11 -31.55
CA LYS A 120 -25.09 59.72 -30.62
C LYS A 120 -24.66 61.14 -30.22
N GLY A 121 -23.36 61.39 -30.06
CA GLY A 121 -22.80 62.74 -29.86
C GLY A 121 -23.12 63.68 -31.04
N ASP A 122 -22.95 63.20 -32.28
CA ASP A 122 -23.32 63.99 -33.47
C ASP A 122 -24.85 64.20 -33.60
N LYS A 123 -25.66 63.24 -33.14
CA LYS A 123 -27.12 63.35 -33.15
C LYS A 123 -27.66 64.30 -32.07
N GLU A 124 -26.94 64.61 -30.99
CA GLU A 124 -27.37 65.63 -30.02
C GLU A 124 -27.25 67.05 -30.58
N GLN A 125 -26.24 67.31 -31.43
CA GLN A 125 -26.13 68.57 -32.19
C GLN A 125 -27.31 68.72 -33.19
N GLY A 126 -27.71 67.62 -33.86
CA GLY A 126 -28.85 67.60 -34.78
C GLY A 126 -30.22 67.66 -34.06
N ARG A 127 -30.37 66.98 -32.92
CA ARG A 127 -31.62 66.96 -32.13
C ARG A 127 -31.88 68.29 -31.43
N SER A 128 -30.85 68.97 -30.90
CA SER A 128 -30.98 70.31 -30.32
C SER A 128 -31.41 71.34 -31.35
N SER A 129 -30.87 71.25 -32.58
CA SER A 129 -31.26 72.10 -33.72
C SER A 129 -32.71 71.86 -34.15
N ILE A 130 -33.15 70.60 -34.23
CA ILE A 130 -34.54 70.24 -34.60
C ILE A 130 -35.53 70.60 -33.47
N LEU A 131 -35.15 70.42 -32.20
CA LEU A 131 -35.97 70.80 -31.04
C LEU A 131 -36.16 72.33 -30.97
N GLN A 132 -35.13 73.14 -31.24
CA GLN A 132 -35.28 74.60 -31.30
C GLN A 132 -36.20 75.06 -32.44
N ILE A 133 -36.19 74.37 -33.58
CA ILE A 133 -37.10 74.68 -34.70
C ILE A 133 -38.54 74.31 -34.33
N ALA A 134 -38.74 73.15 -33.67
CA ALA A 134 -40.05 72.74 -33.18
C ALA A 134 -40.58 73.68 -32.09
N GLU A 135 -39.72 74.15 -31.17
CA GLU A 135 -40.05 75.10 -30.10
C GLU A 135 -40.46 76.47 -30.66
N LYS A 136 -39.72 77.00 -31.65
CA LYS A 136 -40.07 78.25 -32.34
C LYS A 136 -41.34 78.11 -33.19
N GLY A 137 -41.59 76.94 -33.76
CA GLY A 137 -42.83 76.63 -34.49
C GLY A 137 -44.04 76.61 -33.54
N LEU A 138 -43.92 75.91 -32.41
CA LEU A 138 -44.98 75.72 -31.42
C LEU A 138 -45.37 77.04 -30.71
N HIS A 139 -44.37 77.90 -30.43
CA HIS A 139 -44.61 79.26 -29.91
C HIS A 139 -45.41 80.14 -30.88
N LYS A 140 -45.25 79.95 -32.19
CA LYS A 140 -45.91 80.75 -33.22
C LYS A 140 -47.36 80.35 -33.48
N VAL A 141 -47.75 79.13 -33.09
CA VAL A 141 -49.14 78.62 -33.11
C VAL A 141 -49.82 78.63 -31.74
N GLY A 142 -49.21 79.26 -30.72
CA GLY A 142 -49.88 79.58 -29.45
C GLY A 142 -49.94 78.45 -28.42
N PHE A 143 -49.19 77.35 -28.59
CA PHE A 143 -49.10 76.29 -27.57
C PHE A 143 -47.98 76.60 -26.56
N GLY A 144 -48.26 77.51 -25.63
CA GLY A 144 -47.48 77.69 -24.40
C GLY A 144 -47.93 76.70 -23.33
N PHE A 145 -46.99 75.94 -22.78
CA PHE A 145 -47.17 74.98 -21.67
C PHE A 145 -47.94 75.61 -20.48
N ILE A 146 -49.04 74.97 -20.06
CA ILE A 146 -49.68 75.19 -18.75
C ILE A 146 -49.74 73.83 -18.04
N MET A 147 -48.87 73.65 -17.04
CA MET A 147 -48.92 72.58 -16.06
C MET A 147 -49.36 73.21 -14.74
N GLU A 148 -50.66 73.42 -14.53
CA GLU A 148 -51.18 73.73 -13.19
C GLU A 148 -52.71 73.48 -13.08
N VAL A 149 -53.05 72.57 -12.14
CA VAL A 149 -54.26 72.49 -11.30
C VAL A 149 -55.63 72.13 -11.93
N ILE A 150 -56.19 71.07 -11.34
CA ILE A 150 -57.56 70.54 -11.44
C ILE A 150 -58.53 71.51 -10.72
N SER A 151 -59.63 71.92 -11.37
CA SER A 151 -61.02 71.85 -10.86
C SER A 151 -61.96 72.84 -11.57
N ALA A 152 -63.18 72.34 -11.84
CA ALA A 152 -64.44 73.05 -12.14
C ALA A 152 -64.76 73.51 -13.59
N GLU A 153 -65.87 72.95 -14.10
CA GLU A 153 -66.79 73.42 -15.16
C GLU A 153 -67.26 74.88 -14.99
N PRO A 154 -68.14 75.45 -15.87
CA PRO A 154 -68.25 75.36 -17.34
C PRO A 154 -68.35 76.78 -17.95
N ALA A 155 -68.20 76.95 -19.28
CA ALA A 155 -68.91 78.01 -20.01
C ALA A 155 -68.74 77.93 -21.54
N SER A 156 -69.89 78.00 -22.18
CA SER A 156 -70.18 78.30 -23.58
C SER A 156 -69.34 79.45 -24.18
N GLN A 157 -68.95 79.33 -25.45
CA GLN A 157 -69.48 80.13 -26.57
C GLN A 157 -68.68 79.85 -27.86
N GLU A 158 -69.42 79.77 -28.97
CA GLU A 158 -68.92 79.75 -30.34
C GLU A 158 -68.16 81.05 -30.70
N PRO A 159 -67.48 81.12 -31.86
CA PRO A 159 -68.19 81.63 -33.04
C PRO A 159 -67.77 81.04 -34.40
N SER A 160 -68.79 80.71 -35.20
CA SER A 160 -69.13 81.27 -36.52
C SER A 160 -68.16 81.27 -37.71
N THR A 161 -68.81 81.17 -38.88
CA THR A 161 -68.59 81.92 -40.14
C THR A 161 -68.03 81.02 -41.27
N SER A 162 -68.54 80.94 -42.50
CA SER A 162 -69.47 81.73 -43.34
C SER A 162 -70.03 80.81 -44.44
N GLY A 163 -71.29 80.95 -44.87
CA GLY A 163 -71.72 81.78 -46.02
C GLY A 163 -72.33 80.83 -47.07
N SER A 164 -73.47 81.05 -47.71
CA SER A 164 -73.90 82.20 -48.50
C SER A 164 -75.32 81.90 -49.02
N THR A 165 -76.21 82.90 -48.89
CA THR A 165 -77.22 83.38 -49.87
C THR A 165 -78.11 82.38 -50.63
N VAL A 166 -79.44 82.58 -50.57
CA VAL A 166 -80.26 83.05 -51.72
C VAL A 166 -81.76 83.06 -51.37
N THR A 167 -82.39 84.11 -51.87
CA THR A 167 -83.80 84.47 -51.86
C THR A 167 -84.67 83.62 -52.81
N SER A 168 -85.94 83.49 -52.43
CA SER A 168 -87.12 83.49 -53.31
C SER A 168 -87.66 82.18 -53.91
N ASN A 169 -88.99 82.07 -53.78
CA ASN A 169 -89.98 81.43 -54.67
C ASN A 169 -90.37 79.96 -54.41
N ARG A 170 -91.38 79.83 -53.54
CA ARG A 170 -92.64 79.09 -53.72
C ARG A 170 -92.88 78.58 -55.16
N THR A 171 -92.71 77.27 -55.38
CA THR A 171 -93.61 76.27 -56.03
C THR A 171 -92.79 75.10 -56.58
N GLU A 172 -92.92 73.88 -56.03
CA GLU A 172 -92.82 72.54 -56.69
C GLU A 172 -92.67 71.39 -55.65
N ASN A 173 -93.79 70.93 -55.09
CA ASN A 173 -93.88 69.98 -53.96
C ASN A 173 -93.88 68.48 -54.36
N GLU A 174 -93.24 68.04 -55.45
CA GLU A 174 -93.27 66.61 -55.84
C GLU A 174 -91.90 65.98 -56.15
N HIS A 175 -90.89 66.72 -56.61
CA HIS A 175 -89.56 66.16 -56.94
C HIS A 175 -88.57 66.17 -55.76
N GLU A 176 -88.70 67.10 -54.81
CA GLU A 176 -87.89 67.15 -53.59
C GLU A 176 -88.19 65.99 -52.64
N HIS A 177 -89.46 65.54 -52.57
CA HIS A 177 -89.86 64.42 -51.73
C HIS A 177 -89.25 63.09 -52.20
N ILE A 178 -89.14 62.87 -53.51
CA ILE A 178 -88.51 61.67 -54.09
C ILE A 178 -86.99 61.70 -53.88
N SER A 179 -86.35 62.88 -54.01
CA SER A 179 -84.92 63.04 -53.74
C SER A 179 -84.57 62.83 -52.26
N LEU A 180 -85.36 63.40 -51.34
CA LEU A 180 -85.19 63.21 -49.90
C LEU A 180 -85.42 61.76 -49.48
N ALA A 181 -86.43 61.09 -50.04
CA ALA A 181 -86.67 59.67 -49.80
C ALA A 181 -85.47 58.80 -50.25
N SER A 182 -84.87 59.10 -51.40
CA SER A 182 -83.69 58.36 -51.89
C SER A 182 -82.44 58.61 -51.04
N ILE A 183 -82.27 59.82 -50.50
CA ILE A 183 -81.19 60.15 -49.57
C ILE A 183 -81.37 59.38 -48.26
N VAL A 184 -82.59 59.35 -47.71
CA VAL A 184 -82.92 58.60 -46.49
C VAL A 184 -82.76 57.09 -46.70
N GLU A 185 -83.17 56.57 -47.86
CA GLU A 185 -82.99 55.15 -48.20
C GLU A 185 -81.49 54.80 -48.29
N ASN A 186 -80.68 55.64 -48.93
CA ASN A 186 -79.24 55.44 -49.03
C ASN A 186 -78.55 55.54 -47.67
N THR A 187 -78.90 56.52 -46.84
CA THR A 187 -78.34 56.62 -45.47
C THR A 187 -78.76 55.44 -44.60
N MET A 188 -80.00 54.96 -44.73
CA MET A 188 -80.47 53.78 -44.01
C MET A 188 -79.74 52.51 -44.45
N LYS A 189 -79.48 52.32 -45.76
CA LYS A 189 -78.66 51.21 -46.27
C LYS A 189 -77.22 51.30 -45.76
N THR A 190 -76.60 52.49 -45.78
CA THR A 190 -75.26 52.71 -45.25
C THR A 190 -75.18 52.40 -43.76
N LEU A 191 -76.13 52.89 -42.95
CA LEU A 191 -76.20 52.58 -41.52
C LEU A 191 -76.43 51.08 -41.28
N HIS A 192 -77.25 50.42 -42.11
CA HIS A 192 -77.44 48.97 -42.00
C HIS A 192 -76.18 48.17 -42.33
N SER A 193 -75.40 48.56 -43.34
CA SER A 193 -74.10 47.94 -43.60
C SER A 193 -73.12 48.19 -42.46
N GLU A 194 -73.02 49.42 -41.94
CA GLU A 194 -72.16 49.75 -40.80
C GLU A 194 -72.53 48.96 -39.54
N ILE A 195 -73.83 48.82 -39.25
CA ILE A 195 -74.31 47.99 -38.12
C ILE A 195 -73.95 46.52 -38.33
N SER A 196 -74.00 46.02 -39.58
CA SER A 196 -73.60 44.64 -39.90
C SER A 196 -72.09 44.44 -39.72
N ASP A 197 -71.28 45.37 -40.22
CA ASP A 197 -69.82 45.33 -40.12
C ASP A 197 -69.35 45.43 -38.67
N LEU A 198 -69.94 46.32 -37.86
CA LEU A 198 -69.65 46.43 -36.43
C LEU A 198 -70.02 45.16 -35.65
N ARG A 199 -71.11 44.48 -36.02
CA ARG A 199 -71.49 43.19 -35.42
C ARG A 199 -70.48 42.10 -35.76
N GLN A 200 -70.02 42.05 -37.01
CA GLN A 200 -69.00 41.11 -37.43
C GLN A 200 -67.69 41.37 -36.67
N ALA A 201 -67.22 42.63 -36.63
CA ALA A 201 -66.01 43.01 -35.91
C ALA A 201 -66.11 42.72 -34.40
N PHE A 202 -67.31 42.87 -33.82
CA PHE A 202 -67.56 42.50 -32.42
C PHE A 202 -67.45 40.99 -32.20
N GLU A 203 -68.05 40.15 -33.07
CA GLU A 203 -67.95 38.70 -32.92
C GLU A 203 -66.51 38.19 -33.17
N GLU A 204 -65.79 38.78 -34.13
CA GLU A 204 -64.37 38.52 -34.34
C GLU A 204 -63.55 38.85 -33.09
N SER A 205 -63.74 40.05 -32.50
CA SER A 205 -63.09 40.44 -31.25
C SER A 205 -63.43 39.51 -30.08
N ARG A 206 -64.68 39.02 -30.02
CA ARG A 206 -65.12 38.05 -29.02
C ARG A 206 -64.42 36.69 -29.20
N SER A 207 -64.28 36.24 -30.45
CA SER A 207 -63.57 35.00 -30.78
C SER A 207 -62.07 35.08 -30.44
N ASP A 208 -61.43 36.22 -30.72
CA ASP A 208 -60.04 36.48 -30.35
C ASP A 208 -59.86 36.50 -28.83
N SER A 209 -60.80 37.12 -28.11
CA SER A 209 -60.80 37.13 -26.64
C SER A 209 -60.87 35.71 -26.06
N TYR A 210 -61.73 34.85 -26.60
CA TYR A 210 -61.79 33.43 -26.20
C TYR A 210 -60.50 32.67 -26.53
N HIS A 211 -59.90 32.92 -27.70
CA HIS A 211 -58.63 32.30 -28.08
C HIS A 211 -57.49 32.72 -27.14
N PHE A 212 -57.37 34.00 -26.81
CA PHE A 212 -56.37 34.47 -25.84
C PHE A 212 -56.61 33.91 -24.44
N GLN A 213 -57.87 33.78 -24.02
CA GLN A 213 -58.20 33.15 -22.74
C GLN A 213 -57.76 31.68 -22.72
N LEU A 214 -58.02 30.92 -23.79
CA LEU A 214 -57.56 29.53 -23.90
C LEU A 214 -56.03 29.45 -23.82
N LEU A 215 -55.32 30.27 -24.61
CA LEU A 215 -53.87 30.32 -24.60
C LEU A 215 -53.33 30.67 -23.20
N ALA A 216 -53.93 31.64 -22.51
CA ALA A 216 -53.57 32.02 -21.16
C ALA A 216 -53.76 30.86 -20.16
N THR A 217 -54.84 30.08 -20.28
CA THR A 217 -55.04 28.89 -19.43
C THR A 217 -54.03 27.78 -19.72
N GLU A 218 -53.64 27.57 -20.98
CA GLU A 218 -52.60 26.60 -21.34
C GLU A 218 -51.23 27.00 -20.79
N TRP A 219 -50.88 28.29 -20.88
CA TRP A 219 -49.65 28.82 -20.30
C TRP A 219 -49.65 28.72 -18.78
N ALA A 220 -50.75 29.06 -18.12
CA ALA A 220 -50.90 28.90 -16.67
C ALA A 220 -50.71 27.44 -16.25
N GLN A 221 -51.31 26.49 -16.96
CA GLN A 221 -51.14 25.07 -16.68
C GLN A 221 -49.68 24.60 -16.86
N LYS A 222 -49.00 25.07 -17.91
CA LYS A 222 -47.57 24.77 -18.12
C LYS A 222 -46.71 25.35 -17.00
N ILE A 223 -46.98 26.59 -16.58
CA ILE A 223 -46.28 27.22 -15.44
C ILE A 223 -46.46 26.40 -14.17
N CYS A 224 -47.69 25.97 -13.85
CA CYS A 224 -47.93 25.12 -12.67
C CYS A 224 -47.16 23.78 -12.73
N LYS A 225 -47.06 23.15 -13.92
CA LYS A 225 -46.28 21.91 -14.11
C LYS A 225 -44.78 22.13 -13.91
N TYR A 226 -44.24 23.24 -14.42
CA TYR A 226 -42.84 23.58 -14.20
C TYR A 226 -42.56 23.93 -12.74
N GLU A 227 -43.49 24.63 -12.08
CA GLU A 227 -43.36 24.95 -10.66
C GLU A 227 -43.33 23.68 -9.78
N SER A 228 -44.22 22.71 -10.04
CA SER A 228 -44.19 21.43 -9.31
C SER A 228 -42.89 20.65 -9.57
N HIS A 229 -42.41 20.65 -10.82
CA HIS A 229 -41.16 19.97 -11.17
C HIS A 229 -39.94 20.62 -10.51
N ILE A 230 -39.90 21.95 -10.41
CA ILE A 230 -38.83 22.67 -9.70
C ILE A 230 -38.82 22.27 -8.23
N LYS A 231 -39.99 22.23 -7.56
CA LYS A 231 -40.09 21.80 -6.15
C LYS A 231 -39.58 20.37 -5.93
N GLU A 232 -39.94 19.43 -6.81
CA GLU A 232 -39.43 18.05 -6.75
C GLU A 232 -37.90 17.99 -6.88
N LEU A 233 -37.31 18.84 -7.74
CA LEU A 233 -35.86 18.92 -7.90
C LEU A 233 -35.18 19.53 -6.66
N GLU A 234 -35.76 20.57 -6.06
CA GLU A 234 -35.27 21.20 -4.83
C GLU A 234 -35.29 20.22 -3.65
N GLU A 235 -36.38 19.45 -3.48
CA GLU A 235 -36.47 18.42 -2.46
C GLU A 235 -35.41 17.33 -2.67
N ARG A 236 -35.21 16.89 -3.91
CA ARG A 236 -34.19 15.90 -4.25
C ARG A 236 -32.77 16.44 -4.00
N GLU A 237 -32.50 17.69 -4.36
CA GLU A 237 -31.24 18.36 -4.06
C GLU A 237 -31.00 18.40 -2.55
N SER A 238 -32.00 18.83 -1.77
CA SER A 238 -31.89 18.88 -0.32
C SER A 238 -31.56 17.50 0.28
N PHE A 239 -32.21 16.43 -0.18
CA PHE A 239 -31.93 15.07 0.28
C PHE A 239 -30.51 14.60 -0.09
N LEU A 240 -30.06 14.91 -1.31
CA LEU A 240 -28.72 14.56 -1.76
C LEU A 240 -27.65 15.32 -0.97
N VAL A 241 -27.87 16.60 -0.66
CA VAL A 241 -26.97 17.40 0.18
C VAL A 241 -26.83 16.77 1.57
N HIS A 242 -27.94 16.47 2.25
CA HIS A 242 -27.90 15.81 3.57
C HIS A 242 -27.17 14.47 3.51
N ARG A 243 -27.45 13.65 2.48
CA ARG A 243 -26.75 12.36 2.31
C ARG A 243 -25.24 12.54 2.08
N VAL A 244 -24.83 13.55 1.33
CA VAL A 244 -23.41 13.86 1.13
C VAL A 244 -22.78 14.31 2.45
N GLU A 245 -23.45 15.15 3.24
CA GLU A 245 -22.99 15.56 4.56
C GLU A 245 -22.79 14.36 5.49
N ASP A 246 -23.77 13.45 5.58
CA ASP A 246 -23.67 12.22 6.36
C ASP A 246 -22.47 11.36 5.93
N LEU A 247 -22.31 11.14 4.62
CA LEU A 247 -21.17 10.39 4.07
C LEU A 247 -19.84 11.09 4.35
N THR A 248 -19.80 12.43 4.37
CA THR A 248 -18.58 13.16 4.72
C THR A 248 -18.23 13.00 6.20
N LEU A 249 -19.22 12.92 7.09
CA LEU A 249 -19.01 12.66 8.52
C LEU A 249 -18.52 11.23 8.74
N GLU A 250 -19.13 10.24 8.08
CA GLU A 250 -18.69 8.84 8.13
C GLU A 250 -17.26 8.69 7.58
N THR A 251 -16.95 9.33 6.47
CA THR A 251 -15.60 9.32 5.88
C THR A 251 -14.57 9.92 6.85
N LYS A 252 -14.90 11.01 7.56
CA LYS A 252 -14.03 11.59 8.58
C LYS A 252 -13.84 10.64 9.77
N ALA A 253 -14.90 9.97 10.23
CA ALA A 253 -14.82 9.01 11.32
C ALA A 253 -13.95 7.79 10.96
N VAL A 254 -14.15 7.21 9.77
CA VAL A 254 -13.33 6.12 9.25
C VAL A 254 -11.87 6.57 9.05
N GLY A 255 -11.65 7.81 8.59
CA GLY A 255 -10.30 8.38 8.47
C GLY A 255 -9.57 8.49 9.81
N GLN A 256 -10.26 8.92 10.87
CA GLN A 256 -9.71 8.96 12.22
C GLN A 256 -9.40 7.56 12.76
N GLU A 257 -10.30 6.60 12.53
CA GLU A 257 -10.07 5.23 12.94
C GLU A 257 -8.86 4.62 12.20
N ALA A 258 -8.74 4.84 10.89
CA ALA A 258 -7.57 4.43 10.13
C ALA A 258 -6.25 5.02 10.68
N THR A 259 -6.26 6.28 11.13
CA THR A 259 -5.08 6.87 11.79
C THR A 259 -4.76 6.19 13.13
N ARG A 260 -5.77 5.86 13.95
CA ARG A 260 -5.56 5.11 15.20
C ARG A 260 -4.98 3.72 14.95
N TRP A 261 -5.53 2.95 14.01
CA TRP A 261 -4.99 1.64 13.66
C TRP A 261 -3.56 1.73 13.12
N LYS A 262 -3.27 2.75 12.32
CA LYS A 262 -1.91 3.00 11.83
C LYS A 262 -0.93 3.28 12.97
N GLU A 263 -1.30 4.10 13.93
CA GLU A 263 -0.48 4.39 15.12
C GLU A 263 -0.28 3.14 15.98
N ALA A 264 -1.33 2.35 16.22
CA ALA A 264 -1.24 1.09 16.95
C ALA A 264 -0.29 0.10 16.27
N CYS A 265 -0.43 -0.11 14.95
CA CYS A 265 0.48 -0.96 14.19
C CYS A 265 1.93 -0.45 14.23
N GLN A 266 2.15 0.87 14.19
CA GLN A 266 3.49 1.43 14.29
C GLN A 266 4.13 1.13 15.66
N LEU A 267 3.36 1.25 16.74
CA LEU A 267 3.82 0.91 18.09
C LEU A 267 4.14 -0.58 18.23
N GLU A 268 3.32 -1.47 17.67
CA GLU A 268 3.60 -2.91 17.65
C GLU A 268 4.87 -3.25 16.86
N VAL A 269 5.09 -2.59 15.73
CA VAL A 269 6.34 -2.75 14.94
C VAL A 269 7.55 -2.26 15.73
N GLU A 270 7.42 -1.13 16.45
CA GLU A 270 8.50 -0.61 17.30
C GLU A 270 8.81 -1.54 18.48
N ALA A 271 7.78 -2.07 19.14
CA ALA A 271 7.93 -3.07 20.19
C ALA A 271 8.54 -4.38 19.66
N GLY A 272 8.14 -4.82 18.46
CA GLY A 272 8.75 -5.97 17.79
C GLY A 272 10.23 -5.73 17.48
N LYS A 273 10.60 -4.54 17.02
CA LYS A 273 12.00 -4.15 16.78
C LYS A 273 12.83 -4.13 18.06
N SER A 274 12.29 -3.64 19.19
CA SER A 274 13.01 -3.68 20.46
C SER A 274 13.20 -5.10 20.96
N ALA A 275 12.16 -5.94 20.91
CA ALA A 275 12.27 -7.36 21.28
C ALA A 275 13.31 -8.12 20.43
N ILE A 276 13.35 -7.88 19.12
CA ILE A 276 14.38 -8.47 18.24
C ILE A 276 15.78 -8.00 18.64
N LYS A 277 15.96 -6.73 19.05
CA LYS A 277 17.25 -6.23 19.51
C LYS A 277 17.70 -6.94 20.80
N GLU A 278 16.79 -7.13 21.76
CA GLU A 278 17.06 -7.87 23.00
C GLU A 278 17.44 -9.33 22.72
N LEU A 279 16.66 -10.04 21.90
CA LEU A 279 16.98 -11.42 21.51
C LEU A 279 18.33 -11.52 20.79
N ASN A 280 18.68 -10.55 19.95
CA ASN A 280 19.99 -10.52 19.31
C ASN A 280 21.13 -10.34 20.33
N GLN A 281 20.93 -9.53 21.38
CA GLN A 281 21.90 -9.37 22.46
C GLN A 281 22.08 -10.69 23.22
N GLU A 282 20.99 -11.38 23.56
CA GLU A 282 21.04 -12.70 24.20
C GLU A 282 21.76 -13.73 23.34
N ILE A 283 21.48 -13.76 22.02
CA ILE A 283 22.17 -14.65 21.07
C ILE A 283 23.67 -14.35 21.03
N THR A 284 24.07 -13.08 21.09
CA THR A 284 25.50 -12.72 21.13
C THR A 284 26.17 -13.21 22.42
N LEU A 285 25.53 -13.05 23.58
CA LEU A 285 26.05 -13.53 24.85
C LEU A 285 26.16 -15.06 24.88
N LEU A 286 25.13 -15.77 24.41
CA LEU A 286 25.13 -17.23 24.33
C LEU A 286 26.21 -17.75 23.37
N LYS A 287 26.49 -17.05 22.26
CA LYS A 287 27.59 -17.39 21.35
C LYS A 287 28.95 -17.22 22.01
N GLU A 288 29.13 -16.16 22.79
CA GLU A 288 30.36 -15.95 23.56
C GLU A 288 30.55 -17.03 24.64
N GLU A 289 29.47 -17.39 25.36
CA GLU A 289 29.46 -18.48 26.33
C GLU A 289 29.81 -19.82 25.68
N LEU A 290 29.19 -20.14 24.56
CA LEU A 290 29.50 -21.34 23.78
C LEU A 290 30.97 -21.36 23.35
N GLY A 291 31.51 -20.20 22.94
CA GLY A 291 32.93 -20.04 22.62
C GLY A 291 33.84 -20.37 23.79
N ARG A 292 33.55 -19.84 24.99
CA ARG A 292 34.32 -20.12 26.21
C ARG A 292 34.27 -21.61 26.59
N VAL A 293 33.08 -22.21 26.58
CA VAL A 293 32.92 -23.63 26.89
C VAL A 293 33.68 -24.51 25.89
N LYS A 294 33.70 -24.13 24.60
CA LYS A 294 34.47 -24.84 23.59
C LYS A 294 35.98 -24.76 23.87
N THR A 295 36.51 -23.59 24.23
CA THR A 295 37.94 -23.46 24.56
C THR A 295 38.31 -24.24 25.82
N ASP A 296 37.44 -24.25 26.84
CA ASP A 296 37.63 -25.03 28.06
C ASP A 296 37.61 -26.54 27.79
N LEU A 297 36.72 -26.98 26.89
CA LEU A 297 36.66 -28.37 26.44
C LEU A 297 37.93 -28.78 25.68
N GLU A 298 38.44 -27.95 24.79
CA GLU A 298 39.69 -28.20 24.06
C GLU A 298 40.89 -28.27 25.04
N ALA A 299 40.93 -27.40 26.05
CA ALA A 299 41.93 -27.44 27.11
C ALA A 299 41.81 -28.71 27.99
N ALA A 300 40.61 -29.18 28.29
CA ALA A 300 40.39 -30.43 29.01
C ALA A 300 40.81 -31.65 28.17
N ASN A 301 40.49 -31.65 26.87
CA ASN A 301 40.83 -32.72 25.95
C ASN A 301 42.36 -32.85 25.77
N SER A 302 43.08 -31.72 25.62
CA SER A 302 44.56 -31.74 25.57
C SER A 302 45.17 -32.27 26.88
N LYS A 303 44.61 -31.94 28.04
CA LYS A 303 45.02 -32.51 29.33
C LYS A 303 44.80 -34.03 29.39
N ILE A 304 43.68 -34.52 28.87
CA ILE A 304 43.40 -35.96 28.80
C ILE A 304 44.44 -36.66 27.93
N GLN A 305 44.73 -36.13 26.73
CA GLN A 305 45.76 -36.68 25.85
C GLN A 305 47.15 -36.72 26.49
N LEU A 306 47.52 -35.69 27.27
CA LEU A 306 48.77 -35.70 28.03
C LEU A 306 48.78 -36.78 29.12
N LYS A 307 47.66 -36.97 29.84
CA LYS A 307 47.52 -38.04 30.84
C LYS A 307 47.58 -39.42 30.20
N GLU A 308 46.98 -39.62 29.02
CA GLU A 308 47.06 -40.86 28.26
C GLU A 308 48.50 -41.18 27.85
N LYS A 309 49.24 -40.18 27.33
CA LYS A 309 50.67 -40.33 26.98
C LYS A 309 51.52 -40.65 28.22
N LEU A 310 51.25 -40.00 29.34
CA LEU A 310 51.94 -40.26 30.60
C LEU A 310 51.66 -41.67 31.11
N ALA A 311 50.40 -42.12 31.06
CA ALA A 311 50.03 -43.48 31.41
C ALA A 311 50.70 -44.53 30.51
N ALA A 312 50.77 -44.28 29.19
CA ALA A 312 51.48 -45.15 28.26
C ALA A 312 53.00 -45.23 28.57
N SER A 313 53.63 -44.09 28.88
CA SER A 313 55.05 -44.05 29.29
C SER A 313 55.29 -44.78 30.61
N ALA A 314 54.42 -44.59 31.60
CA ALA A 314 54.48 -45.29 32.88
C ALA A 314 54.33 -46.82 32.70
N MET A 315 53.39 -47.26 31.86
CA MET A 315 53.23 -48.68 31.50
C MET A 315 54.47 -49.24 30.80
N ALA A 316 55.09 -48.50 29.88
CA ALA A 316 56.32 -48.91 29.21
C ALA A 316 57.52 -49.00 30.19
N ALA A 317 57.65 -48.03 31.09
CA ALA A 317 58.67 -48.02 32.14
C ALA A 317 58.48 -49.21 33.11
N GLN A 318 57.25 -49.51 33.51
CA GLN A 318 56.92 -50.68 34.32
C GLN A 318 57.29 -51.98 33.60
N ALA A 319 56.92 -52.13 32.33
CA ALA A 319 57.27 -53.31 31.53
C ALA A 319 58.80 -53.50 31.41
N ALA A 320 59.56 -52.40 31.27
CA ALA A 320 61.03 -52.45 31.26
C ALA A 320 61.61 -52.85 32.62
N ALA A 321 61.06 -52.32 33.73
CA ALA A 321 61.47 -52.70 35.09
C ALA A 321 61.19 -54.19 35.37
N ASP A 322 60.02 -54.70 34.99
CA ASP A 322 59.67 -56.12 35.13
C ASP A 322 60.60 -57.02 34.31
N ALA A 323 61.00 -56.59 33.11
CA ALA A 323 61.98 -57.31 32.30
C ALA A 323 63.38 -57.35 32.96
N CYS A 324 63.81 -56.25 33.58
CA CYS A 324 65.05 -56.18 34.35
C CYS A 324 65.03 -57.10 35.58
N LEU A 325 63.91 -57.13 36.33
CA LEU A 325 63.73 -58.03 37.46
C LEU A 325 63.81 -59.50 37.00
N LYS A 326 63.07 -59.87 35.95
CA LYS A 326 63.14 -61.23 35.37
C LYS A 326 64.56 -61.61 34.93
N LEU A 327 65.35 -60.67 34.40
CA LEU A 327 66.74 -60.90 34.04
C LEU A 327 67.61 -61.13 35.29
N ALA A 328 67.43 -60.31 36.32
CA ALA A 328 68.14 -60.45 37.59
C ALA A 328 67.84 -61.80 38.26
N ASP A 329 66.56 -62.23 38.29
CA ASP A 329 66.13 -63.52 38.82
C ASP A 329 66.74 -64.70 38.06
N ARG A 330 66.82 -64.61 36.72
CA ARG A 330 67.51 -65.63 35.91
C ARG A 330 69.00 -65.69 36.20
N ARG A 331 69.65 -64.53 36.39
CA ARG A 331 71.08 -64.44 36.73
C ARG A 331 71.35 -64.98 38.13
N SER A 332 70.53 -64.64 39.11
CA SER A 332 70.66 -65.13 40.48
C SER A 332 70.45 -66.64 40.55
N ALA A 333 69.44 -67.18 39.86
CA ALA A 333 69.22 -68.62 39.75
C ALA A 333 70.42 -69.34 39.10
N GLY A 334 70.99 -68.78 38.02
CA GLY A 334 72.20 -69.34 37.40
C GLY A 334 73.42 -69.31 38.32
N LEU A 335 73.59 -68.23 39.11
CA LEU A 335 74.65 -68.15 40.12
C LEU A 335 74.43 -69.16 41.26
N GLN A 336 73.19 -69.35 41.73
CA GLN A 336 72.85 -70.35 42.73
C GLN A 336 73.22 -71.75 42.25
N GLN A 337 72.84 -72.13 41.02
CA GLN A 337 73.24 -73.42 40.43
C GLN A 337 74.77 -73.60 40.39
N ARG A 338 75.51 -72.53 40.07
CA ARG A 338 76.98 -72.56 40.06
C ARG A 338 77.55 -72.74 41.47
N ILE A 339 76.98 -72.06 42.46
CA ILE A 339 77.36 -72.21 43.87
C ILE A 339 77.08 -73.64 44.32
N GLU A 340 75.89 -74.18 44.05
CA GLU A 340 75.51 -75.55 44.38
C GLU A 340 76.48 -76.58 43.76
N GLU A 341 76.86 -76.40 42.49
CA GLU A 341 77.84 -77.29 41.85
C GLU A 341 79.23 -77.17 42.47
N LEU A 342 79.70 -75.95 42.78
CA LEU A 342 80.97 -75.76 43.47
C LEU A 342 80.94 -76.34 44.89
N THR A 343 79.81 -76.23 45.61
CA THR A 343 79.62 -76.86 46.92
C THR A 343 79.66 -78.38 46.79
N ARG A 344 79.00 -78.95 45.79
CA ARG A 344 79.06 -80.39 45.50
C ARG A 344 80.48 -80.85 45.19
N GLN A 345 81.24 -80.07 44.42
CA GLN A 345 82.66 -80.34 44.14
C GLN A 345 83.50 -80.30 45.41
N ILE A 346 83.29 -79.32 46.29
CA ILE A 346 83.96 -79.25 47.60
C ILE A 346 83.60 -80.47 48.45
N GLU A 347 82.33 -80.87 48.51
CA GLU A 347 81.89 -82.06 49.25
C GLU A 347 82.52 -83.35 48.70
N GLN A 348 82.67 -83.46 47.38
CA GLN A 348 83.35 -84.59 46.72
C GLN A 348 84.86 -84.60 46.99
N GLU A 349 85.55 -83.45 46.89
CA GLU A 349 86.97 -83.31 47.25
C GLU A 349 87.20 -83.56 48.74
N ASP A 350 86.31 -83.11 49.62
CA ASP A 350 86.34 -83.43 51.07
C ASP A 350 86.11 -84.93 51.32
N ALA A 351 85.27 -85.59 50.52
CA ALA A 351 85.04 -87.03 50.62
C ALA A 351 86.23 -87.84 50.08
N HIS A 352 86.84 -87.41 48.97
CA HIS A 352 88.07 -87.97 48.42
C HIS A 352 89.27 -87.74 49.35
N GLY A 353 89.39 -86.55 49.93
CA GLY A 353 90.35 -86.23 50.99
C GLY A 353 90.14 -87.08 52.25
N ARG A 354 88.90 -87.42 52.61
CA ARG A 354 88.63 -88.38 53.70
C ARG A 354 88.96 -89.83 53.33
N GLN A 355 88.96 -90.21 52.05
CA GLN A 355 89.38 -91.54 51.59
C GLN A 355 90.90 -91.67 51.40
N GLU A 356 91.62 -90.58 51.13
CA GLU A 356 93.09 -90.58 51.01
C GLU A 356 93.84 -90.34 52.34
N ILE A 357 93.18 -89.87 53.40
CA ILE A 357 93.80 -89.69 54.73
C ILE A 357 93.67 -90.97 55.56
N GLY A 358 94.32 -92.03 55.07
CA GLY A 358 94.89 -93.09 55.90
C GLY A 358 96.37 -92.86 56.23
N SER A 359 96.99 -91.79 55.71
CA SER A 359 98.45 -91.63 55.78
C SER A 359 98.91 -90.17 55.63
N THR A 360 99.47 -89.63 56.72
CA THR A 360 100.37 -88.46 56.80
C THR A 360 99.81 -87.02 56.81
N HIS A 361 99.87 -86.42 58.00
CA HIS A 361 100.13 -85.02 58.36
C HIS A 361 100.17 -83.94 57.25
N ARG A 362 99.29 -82.91 57.36
CA ARG A 362 99.68 -81.51 57.09
C ARG A 362 98.78 -80.49 57.82
N ARG A 363 99.43 -79.63 58.61
CA ARG A 363 98.88 -78.38 59.15
C ARG A 363 98.48 -77.46 57.99
N LEU A 364 97.18 -77.22 57.82
CA LEU A 364 96.68 -76.12 56.99
C LEU A 364 96.50 -74.89 57.88
N ARG A 365 97.25 -73.85 57.54
CA ARG A 365 97.16 -72.53 58.15
C ARG A 365 95.81 -71.93 57.78
N TYR A 366 95.07 -71.44 58.77
CA TYR A 366 94.00 -70.47 58.56
C TYR A 366 94.61 -69.17 58.04
N THR A 367 94.75 -69.07 56.72
CA THR A 367 95.05 -67.80 56.06
C THR A 367 93.73 -67.04 56.00
N CYS A 368 93.62 -66.04 56.87
CA CYS A 368 92.58 -65.04 56.91
C CYS A 368 92.23 -64.52 55.50
N TRP A 369 90.97 -64.69 55.10
CA TRP A 369 90.41 -64.01 53.93
C TRP A 369 90.31 -62.52 54.26
N PRO A 370 90.88 -61.61 53.46
CA PRO A 370 90.72 -60.19 53.71
C PRO A 370 89.28 -59.83 53.35
N TRP A 371 88.43 -59.67 54.36
CA TRP A 371 87.24 -58.85 54.22
C TRP A 371 87.72 -57.44 53.87
N GLN A 372 87.81 -57.12 52.57
CA GLN A 372 87.62 -55.73 52.18
C GLN A 372 86.25 -55.36 52.72
N ARG A 373 86.23 -54.44 53.69
CA ARG A 373 84.99 -53.79 54.14
C ARG A 373 84.32 -53.25 52.89
N LEU A 374 83.35 -54.00 52.36
CA LEU A 374 82.33 -53.41 51.52
C LEU A 374 81.69 -52.36 52.42
N ARG A 375 82.01 -51.11 52.12
CA ARG A 375 81.33 -49.95 52.66
C ARG A 375 79.88 -50.15 52.27
N VAL A 376 79.10 -50.71 53.20
CA VAL A 376 77.65 -50.59 53.19
C VAL A 376 77.43 -49.08 53.14
N ILE A 377 77.03 -48.58 51.98
CA ILE A 377 76.44 -47.25 51.90
C ILE A 377 75.12 -47.42 52.65
N SER A 378 75.18 -47.13 53.95
CA SER A 378 73.99 -46.97 54.78
C SER A 378 73.09 -46.00 54.03
N SER A 379 71.92 -46.50 53.65
CA SER A 379 70.85 -45.69 53.08
C SER A 379 70.27 -44.83 54.21
N SER A 380 71.02 -43.82 54.64
CA SER A 380 70.55 -42.79 55.53
C SER A 380 71.08 -41.44 55.07
N SER A 381 70.18 -40.69 54.45
CA SER A 381 70.10 -39.23 54.61
C SER A 381 71.31 -38.41 54.16
N ARG A 382 71.53 -38.31 52.84
CA ARG A 382 72.07 -37.09 52.19
C ARG A 382 72.08 -37.23 50.65
N ALA A 383 70.91 -37.25 50.03
CA ALA A 383 70.79 -36.84 48.63
C ALA A 383 70.74 -35.30 48.61
N ARG A 384 71.89 -34.66 48.81
CA ARG A 384 72.08 -33.25 48.49
C ARG A 384 72.70 -33.18 47.10
N THR A 385 71.91 -32.67 46.15
CA THR A 385 72.32 -31.79 45.05
C THR A 385 73.52 -32.26 44.22
N TRP A 386 73.24 -33.07 43.20
CA TRP A 386 74.16 -33.33 42.08
C TRP A 386 73.77 -32.57 40.81
N PHE A 387 73.19 -31.37 40.96
CA PHE A 387 72.87 -30.49 39.83
C PHE A 387 73.21 -29.02 40.06
N VAL A 388 74.14 -28.69 40.97
CA VAL A 388 74.58 -27.30 41.17
C VAL A 388 76.07 -27.29 41.51
N ASP A 389 76.88 -26.64 40.67
CA ASP A 389 78.28 -26.33 40.97
C ASP A 389 78.35 -25.23 42.06
N GLN A 390 79.48 -25.10 42.76
CA GLN A 390 79.70 -24.31 43.98
C GLN A 390 79.37 -22.80 43.88
N ASN A 391 78.95 -22.31 42.71
CA ASN A 391 78.50 -20.94 42.43
C ASN A 391 76.99 -20.81 42.14
N GLY A 392 76.17 -21.84 42.40
CA GLY A 392 74.71 -21.69 42.45
C GLY A 392 73.98 -21.59 41.10
N ARG A 393 74.55 -22.09 39.98
CA ARG A 393 73.85 -22.11 38.68
C ARG A 393 73.61 -23.54 38.19
N LEU A 394 72.40 -23.79 37.67
CA LEU A 394 71.98 -25.03 37.01
C LEU A 394 72.43 -25.05 35.54
N LEU A 395 72.76 -26.24 35.01
CA LEU A 395 73.17 -26.46 33.61
C LEU A 395 71.98 -26.29 32.63
N PRO A 396 72.18 -25.64 31.47
CA PRO A 396 71.13 -25.39 30.49
C PRO A 396 70.90 -26.63 29.61
N SER A 397 70.02 -27.55 30.02
CA SER A 397 69.44 -28.55 29.11
C SER A 397 68.15 -29.20 29.64
N THR A 398 67.28 -28.45 30.32
CA THR A 398 65.84 -28.77 30.41
C THR A 398 65.00 -27.49 30.62
N GLU A 399 65.48 -26.34 30.12
CA GLU A 399 64.68 -25.11 30.00
C GLU A 399 64.09 -25.03 28.59
N ALA A 400 63.22 -25.98 28.29
CA ALA A 400 62.23 -25.81 27.24
C ALA A 400 60.99 -26.56 27.73
N LEU A 401 59.84 -25.89 27.74
CA LEU A 401 58.51 -26.35 28.18
C LEU A 401 57.98 -25.87 29.54
N LEU A 402 58.44 -24.72 30.07
CA LEU A 402 57.61 -23.92 30.98
C LEU A 402 57.81 -22.41 30.72
N GLN A 403 57.44 -21.94 29.54
CA GLN A 403 57.11 -20.54 29.31
C GLN A 403 56.28 -20.38 28.03
N THR A 404 54.99 -20.63 28.14
CA THR A 404 54.01 -19.90 27.34
C THR A 404 53.09 -19.18 28.31
N ARG A 405 53.29 -17.86 28.34
CA ARG A 405 52.30 -16.86 28.73
C ARG A 405 50.89 -17.29 28.31
N ILE A 406 49.97 -17.27 29.26
CA ILE A 406 48.87 -16.29 29.23
C ILE A 406 48.95 -15.53 30.54
#